data_AF-A0A9E1JLS4-F1
#
_entry.id   AF-A0A9E1JLS4-F1
#
_cell.length_a   1.000
_cell.length_b   1.000
_cell.length_c   1.000
_cell.angle_alpha   90.00
_cell.angle_beta   90.00
_cell.angle_gamma   90.00
#
_symmetry.space_group_name_H-M   'P 1'
#
loop_
_entity.id
_entity.type
_entity.pdbx_description
1 polymer ?
#
loop_
_entity_poly.entity_id
_entity_poly.type
_entity_poly.pdbx_seq_one_letter_code
_entity_poly.pdbx_strand_id
1 'polypeptide(L)'
;MKYELIDKFFDSPSEYLHFLIKLKVSKIATSDGKCIASLSKENDYYKYELVWEDGRNIGEHVKIFKANQENCDQFNKGCVEMARRLHIYLVTDDPNQVPCTPPAFGVLSCEWEDTTND
;
A
#
# COMPACT_ATOMS: atom_id res chain seq x y z
N MET A 1 -8.01 15.50 12.25
CA MET A 1 -6.97 15.36 11.22
C MET A 1 -7.49 16.03 9.95
N LYS A 2 -6.64 16.70 9.17
CA LYS A 2 -7.08 17.47 7.97
C LYS A 2 -7.40 16.57 6.75
N TYR A 3 -6.87 15.36 6.73
CA TYR A 3 -7.07 14.38 5.67
C TYR A 3 -7.49 13.05 6.30
N GLU A 4 -8.55 12.44 5.79
CA GLU A 4 -8.94 11.06 6.09
C GLU A 4 -8.13 10.16 5.15
N LEU A 5 -7.31 9.26 5.70
CA LEU A 5 -6.42 8.41 4.92
C LEU A 5 -6.60 6.95 5.36
N ILE A 6 -6.34 6.04 4.44
CA ILE A 6 -6.52 4.61 4.66
C ILE A 6 -5.25 4.02 5.28
N ASP A 7 -5.35 3.65 6.54
CA ASP A 7 -4.25 3.10 7.34
C ASP A 7 -4.37 1.59 7.62
N LYS A 8 -5.48 0.99 7.18
CA LYS A 8 -5.77 -0.44 7.30
C LYS A 8 -6.46 -0.94 6.03
N PHE A 9 -6.02 -2.08 5.50
CA PHE A 9 -6.58 -2.65 4.27
C PHE A 9 -7.26 -4.01 4.47
N PHE A 10 -6.71 -4.86 5.35
CA PHE A 10 -7.29 -6.15 5.69
C PHE A 10 -7.68 -6.18 7.16
N ASP A 11 -8.93 -6.52 7.45
CA ASP A 11 -9.41 -6.70 8.83
C ASP A 11 -9.07 -8.08 9.38
N SER A 12 -8.85 -9.07 8.51
CA SER A 12 -8.48 -10.42 8.92
C SER A 12 -7.69 -11.19 7.86
N PRO A 13 -6.96 -12.26 8.24
CA PRO A 13 -6.32 -13.17 7.29
C PRO A 13 -7.29 -13.82 6.30
N SER A 14 -8.56 -13.99 6.68
CA SER A 14 -9.61 -14.53 5.82
C SER A 14 -9.93 -13.61 4.64
N GLU A 15 -9.90 -12.30 4.84
CA GLU A 15 -10.10 -11.32 3.76
C GLU A 15 -8.93 -11.32 2.78
N TYR A 16 -7.71 -11.41 3.31
CA TYR A 16 -6.52 -11.56 2.47
C TYR A 16 -6.55 -12.88 1.69
N LEU A 17 -6.99 -13.98 2.32
CA LEU A 17 -7.17 -15.26 1.63
C LEU A 17 -8.24 -15.17 0.54
N HIS A 18 -9.34 -14.45 0.79
CA HIS A 18 -10.36 -14.22 -0.21
C HIS A 18 -9.83 -13.40 -1.39
N PHE A 19 -9.03 -12.37 -1.12
CA PHE A 19 -8.32 -11.61 -2.15
C PHE A 19 -7.40 -12.52 -2.98
N LEU A 20 -6.53 -13.30 -2.32
CA LEU A 20 -5.61 -14.25 -2.93
C LEU A 20 -6.30 -15.22 -3.92
N ILE A 21 -7.47 -15.74 -3.54
CA ILE A 21 -8.17 -16.80 -4.27
C ILE A 21 -9.08 -16.23 -5.37
N LYS A 22 -9.77 -15.12 -5.12
CA LYS A 22 -10.87 -14.65 -5.99
C LYS A 22 -10.62 -13.33 -6.70
N LEU A 23 -9.75 -12.45 -6.18
CA LEU A 23 -9.68 -11.07 -6.64
C LEU A 23 -8.31 -10.76 -7.24
N LYS A 24 -8.31 -10.27 -8.48
CA LYS A 24 -7.10 -9.71 -9.10
C LYS A 24 -6.78 -8.31 -8.58
N VAL A 25 -7.81 -7.56 -8.18
CA VAL A 25 -7.70 -6.20 -7.65
C VAL A 25 -8.71 -6.04 -6.51
N SER A 26 -8.28 -5.44 -5.40
CA SER A 26 -9.14 -4.97 -4.32
C SER A 26 -8.98 -3.47 -4.16
N LYS A 27 -10.08 -2.77 -3.84
CA LYS A 27 -10.08 -1.33 -3.61
C LYS A 27 -10.91 -1.00 -2.38
N ILE A 28 -10.43 -0.05 -1.58
CA ILE A 28 -11.16 0.55 -0.48
C ILE A 28 -11.04 2.07 -0.59
N ALA A 29 -12.08 2.77 -0.18
CA ALA A 29 -12.14 4.23 -0.19
C ALA A 29 -12.47 4.74 1.21
N THR A 30 -12.02 5.96 1.53
CA THR A 30 -12.43 6.67 2.74
C THR A 30 -13.91 7.02 2.71
N SER A 31 -14.49 7.35 3.86
CA SER A 31 -15.92 7.64 3.96
C SER A 31 -16.32 8.90 3.18
N ASP A 32 -15.39 9.85 3.04
CA ASP A 32 -15.52 11.04 2.19
C ASP A 32 -15.19 10.79 0.71
N GLY A 33 -14.75 9.58 0.35
CA GLY A 33 -14.40 9.17 -1.01
C GLY A 33 -13.12 9.81 -1.56
N LYS A 34 -12.35 10.56 -0.76
CA LYS A 34 -11.21 11.35 -1.24
C LYS A 34 -9.92 10.57 -1.37
N CYS A 35 -9.76 9.51 -0.58
CA CYS A 35 -8.60 8.64 -0.68
C CYS A 35 -9.06 7.23 -1.08
N ILE A 36 -8.36 6.65 -2.05
CA ILE A 36 -8.61 5.29 -2.53
C ILE A 36 -7.31 4.50 -2.36
N ALA A 37 -7.37 3.40 -1.62
CA ALA A 37 -6.32 2.39 -1.60
C ALA A 37 -6.69 1.28 -2.57
N SER A 38 -5.72 0.83 -3.34
CA SER A 38 -5.86 -0.32 -4.22
C SER A 38 -4.72 -1.30 -4.02
N LEU A 39 -5.06 -2.59 -4.07
CA LEU A 39 -4.11 -3.68 -4.07
C LEU A 39 -4.37 -4.53 -5.30
N SER A 40 -3.41 -4.55 -6.22
CA SER A 40 -3.50 -5.29 -7.48
C SER A 40 -2.48 -6.42 -7.49
N LYS A 41 -2.88 -7.61 -7.95
CA LYS A 41 -1.99 -8.74 -8.13
C LYS A 41 -1.33 -8.68 -9.50
N GLU A 42 -0.03 -8.40 -9.48
CA GLU A 42 0.89 -8.65 -10.58
C GLU A 42 1.48 -10.05 -10.42
N ASN A 43 1.98 -10.67 -11.50
CA ASN A 43 2.32 -12.11 -11.55
C ASN A 43 2.95 -12.66 -10.25
N ASP A 44 4.02 -12.02 -9.77
CA ASP A 44 4.83 -12.48 -8.64
C ASP A 44 4.78 -11.56 -7.41
N TYR A 45 4.04 -10.45 -7.48
CA TYR A 45 3.96 -9.46 -6.40
C TYR A 45 2.64 -8.70 -6.43
N TYR A 46 2.35 -7.98 -5.36
CA TYR A 46 1.25 -7.04 -5.30
C TYR A 46 1.74 -5.62 -5.53
N LYS A 47 0.94 -4.84 -6.24
CA LYS A 47 1.07 -3.38 -6.29
C LYS A 47 0.06 -2.76 -5.33
N TYR A 48 0.55 -2.14 -4.26
CA TYR A 48 -0.28 -1.31 -3.39
C TYR A 48 -0.16 0.15 -3.82
N GLU A 49 -1.28 0.85 -3.93
CA GLU A 49 -1.33 2.26 -4.34
C GLU A 49 -2.38 3.02 -3.54
N LEU A 50 -2.01 4.18 -2.99
CA LEU A 50 -2.92 5.17 -2.42
C LEU A 50 -3.03 6.34 -3.39
N VAL A 51 -4.26 6.70 -3.75
CA VAL A 51 -4.57 7.81 -4.64
C VAL A 51 -5.45 8.80 -3.90
N TRP A 52 -5.12 10.09 -4.01
CA TRP A 52 -5.93 11.21 -3.52
C TRP A 52 -6.82 11.78 -4.64
N GLU A 53 -7.92 12.46 -4.27
CA GLU A 53 -8.97 12.93 -5.18
C GLU A 53 -8.46 13.80 -6.35
N ASP A 54 -7.33 14.50 -6.17
CA ASP A 54 -6.71 15.35 -7.20
C ASP A 54 -5.73 14.62 -8.13
N GLY A 55 -5.59 13.30 -7.98
CA GLY A 55 -4.73 12.45 -8.79
C GLY A 55 -3.33 12.21 -8.22
N ARG A 56 -2.92 12.91 -7.15
CA ARG A 56 -1.67 12.60 -6.45
C ARG A 56 -1.71 11.20 -5.87
N ASN A 57 -0.65 10.43 -6.06
CA ASN A 57 -0.58 9.06 -5.59
C ASN A 57 0.80 8.69 -5.04
N ILE A 58 0.82 7.60 -4.28
CA ILE A 58 2.03 6.88 -3.86
C ILE A 58 1.75 5.39 -3.93
N GLY A 59 2.79 4.58 -4.15
CA GLY A 59 2.64 3.13 -4.19
C GLY A 59 3.93 2.40 -3.86
N GLU A 60 3.79 1.13 -3.52
CA GLU A 60 4.92 0.24 -3.24
C GLU A 60 4.59 -1.18 -3.70
N HIS A 61 5.61 -1.92 -4.12
CA HIS A 61 5.48 -3.34 -4.46
C HIS A 61 5.64 -4.19 -3.21
N VAL A 62 4.73 -5.15 -3.02
CA VAL A 62 4.65 -6.01 -1.85
C VAL A 62 4.71 -7.47 -2.30
N LYS A 63 5.58 -8.26 -1.70
CA LYS A 63 5.70 -9.70 -1.96
C LYS A 63 4.39 -10.41 -1.63
N ILE A 64 4.09 -11.49 -2.35
CA ILE A 64 2.99 -12.39 -1.95
C ILE A 64 3.39 -13.07 -0.63
N PHE A 65 2.55 -12.95 0.40
CA PHE A 65 2.83 -13.49 1.74
C PHE A 65 1.80 -14.52 2.18
N LYS A 66 2.13 -15.28 3.24
CA LYS A 66 1.20 -16.29 3.81
C LYS A 66 0.05 -15.60 4.53
N ALA A 67 -1.16 -16.11 4.34
CA ALA A 67 -2.37 -15.64 5.02
C ALA A 67 -2.35 -16.02 6.51
N ASN A 68 -1.64 -15.24 7.32
CA ASN A 68 -1.61 -15.35 8.77
C ASN A 68 -1.71 -13.94 9.40
N GLN A 69 -2.01 -13.90 10.70
CA GLN A 69 -2.23 -12.63 11.40
C GLN A 69 -0.99 -11.74 11.39
N GLU A 70 0.18 -12.33 11.62
CA GLU A 70 1.46 -11.60 11.67
C GLU A 70 1.76 -10.84 10.37
N ASN A 71 1.58 -11.48 9.22
CA ASN A 71 1.81 -10.83 7.93
C ASN A 71 0.72 -9.80 7.61
N CYS A 72 -0.54 -10.05 7.99
CA CYS A 72 -1.61 -9.06 7.86
C CYS A 72 -1.34 -7.82 8.71
N ASP A 73 -0.86 -8.00 9.95
CA ASP A 73 -0.48 -6.91 10.84
C ASP A 73 0.70 -6.12 10.27
N GLN A 74 1.71 -6.81 9.73
CA GLN A 74 2.85 -6.17 9.06
C GLN A 74 2.40 -5.40 7.81
N PHE A 75 1.47 -5.95 7.03
CA PHE A 75 0.90 -5.29 5.87
C PHE A 75 0.13 -4.01 6.26
N ASN A 76 -0.69 -4.08 7.30
CA ASN A 76 -1.43 -2.93 7.81
C ASN A 76 -0.49 -1.87 8.39
N LYS A 77 0.62 -2.24 9.05
CA LYS A 77 1.66 -1.27 9.44
C LYS A 77 2.24 -0.55 8.22
N GLY A 78 2.42 -1.25 7.10
CA GLY A 78 2.79 -0.63 5.84
C GLY A 78 1.74 0.34 5.29
N CYS A 79 0.45 0.01 5.42
CA CYS A 79 -0.65 0.92 5.07
C CYS A 79 -0.60 2.22 5.89
N VAL A 80 -0.36 2.13 7.20
CA VAL A 80 -0.18 3.31 8.08
C VAL A 80 0.98 4.19 7.59
N GLU A 81 2.12 3.58 7.25
CA GLU A 81 3.29 4.30 6.78
C GLU A 81 3.06 4.93 5.39
N MET A 82 2.34 4.24 4.50
CA MET A 82 1.90 4.81 3.23
C MET A 82 0.96 5.99 3.45
N ALA A 83 -0.05 5.88 4.31
CA ALA A 83 -0.90 7.02 4.66
C ALA A 83 -0.08 8.22 5.18
N ARG A 84 0.92 7.97 6.04
CA ARG A 84 1.83 9.02 6.52
C ARG A 84 2.63 9.68 5.38
N ARG A 85 3.12 8.90 4.42
CA ARG A 85 3.84 9.40 3.24
C ARG A 85 2.96 10.22 2.32
N LEU A 86 1.73 9.77 2.07
CA LEU A 86 0.77 10.51 1.26
C LEU A 86 0.44 11.82 1.96
N HIS A 87 0.25 11.82 3.28
CA HIS A 87 0.05 13.04 4.05
C HIS A 87 1.19 14.05 3.85
N ILE A 88 2.45 13.61 3.93
CA ILE A 88 3.61 14.46 3.67
C ILE A 88 3.52 15.04 2.26
N TYR A 89 3.28 14.21 1.25
CA TYR A 89 3.16 14.69 -0.13
C TYR A 89 2.04 15.73 -0.29
N LEU A 90 0.88 15.50 0.32
CA LEU A 90 -0.25 16.42 0.26
C LEU A 90 0.04 17.76 0.96
N VAL A 91 0.86 17.75 2.01
CA VAL A 91 1.22 18.94 2.79
C VAL A 91 2.35 19.73 2.14
N THR A 92 3.36 19.05 1.60
CA THR A 92 4.54 19.69 0.99
C THR A 92 4.31 20.05 -0.47
N ASP A 93 3.39 19.36 -1.13
CA ASP A 93 3.19 19.37 -2.59
C ASP A 93 4.49 19.06 -3.38
N ASP A 94 5.44 18.38 -2.71
CA ASP A 94 6.75 18.02 -3.26
C ASP A 94 6.99 16.53 -3.03
N PRO A 95 7.05 15.70 -4.11
CA PRO A 95 7.29 14.27 -3.99
C PRO A 95 8.69 13.94 -3.45
N ASN A 96 9.67 14.86 -3.57
CA ASN A 96 11.03 14.65 -3.06
C ASN A 96 11.12 14.71 -1.53
N GLN A 97 10.09 15.24 -0.86
CA GLN A 97 10.00 15.24 0.61
C GLN A 97 9.46 13.92 1.16
N VAL A 98 8.94 13.04 0.30
CA VAL A 98 8.36 11.76 0.71
C VAL A 98 9.49 10.77 0.98
N PRO A 99 9.64 10.24 2.20
CA PRO A 99 10.70 9.28 2.49
C PRO A 99 10.40 7.95 1.80
N CYS A 100 11.33 7.47 0.97
CA CYS A 100 11.25 6.15 0.33
C CYS A 100 11.94 5.05 1.15
N THR A 101 12.75 5.41 2.16
CA THR A 101 13.52 4.48 3.00
C THR A 101 13.27 4.73 4.49
N PRO A 102 13.09 3.67 5.31
CA PRO A 102 12.98 2.26 4.91
C PRO A 102 11.70 2.01 4.08
N PRO A 103 11.57 0.89 3.35
CA PRO A 103 10.33 0.55 2.63
C PRO A 103 9.11 0.55 3.57
N ALA A 104 7.95 0.99 3.07
CA ALA A 104 6.75 1.12 3.91
C ALA A 104 6.30 -0.23 4.46
N PHE A 105 6.33 -1.27 3.63
CA PHE A 105 5.91 -2.61 4.02
C PHE A 105 7.03 -3.43 4.68
N GLY A 106 8.21 -2.83 4.90
CA GLY A 106 9.36 -3.46 5.53
C GLY A 106 9.79 -4.74 4.82
N VAL A 107 9.84 -5.87 5.54
CA VAL A 107 10.23 -7.19 5.00
C VAL A 107 9.28 -7.72 3.92
N LEU A 108 8.04 -7.23 3.88
CA LEU A 108 7.07 -7.60 2.85
C LEU A 108 7.28 -6.81 1.56
N SER A 109 8.08 -5.75 1.56
CA SER A 109 8.34 -4.97 0.36
C SER A 109 9.19 -5.79 -0.62
N CYS A 110 8.92 -5.64 -1.91
CA CYS A 110 9.84 -6.13 -2.93
C CYS A 110 11.08 -5.23 -2.93
N GLU A 111 12.26 -5.84 -2.87
CA GLU A 111 13.43 -5.13 -3.35
C GLU A 111 13.19 -4.91 -4.85
N TRP A 112 13.37 -3.69 -5.33
CA TRP A 112 13.65 -3.53 -6.75
C TRP A 112 14.97 -4.27 -6.97
N GLU A 113 14.91 -5.50 -7.46
CA GLU A 113 16.05 -6.05 -8.17
C GLU A 113 16.26 -5.11 -9.35
N ASP A 114 17.22 -4.20 -9.21
CA ASP A 114 17.83 -3.53 -10.35
C ASP A 114 18.25 -4.65 -11.29
N THR A 115 17.48 -4.89 -12.34
CA THR A 115 17.90 -5.74 -13.44
C THR A 115 18.93 -4.97 -14.25
N THR A 116 20.05 -4.63 -13.61
CA THR A 116 21.33 -4.44 -14.29
C THR A 116 21.88 -5.85 -14.56
N ASN A 117 21.23 -6.53 -15.50
CA ASN A 117 21.89 -7.63 -16.21
C ASN A 117 22.78 -7.01 -17.28
N ASP A 118 24.08 -7.13 -17.03
CA ASP A 118 25.24 -7.06 -17.94
C ASP A 118 25.56 -5.73 -18.64
#